data_AF-E3M946-F1
#
_entry.id   AF-E3M946-F1
#
_cell.length_a   1.000
_cell.length_b   1.000
_cell.length_c   1.000
_cell.angle_alpha   90.00
_cell.angle_beta   90.00
_cell.angle_gamma   90.00
#
_symmetry.space_group_name_H-M   'P 1'
#
loop_
_entity.id
_entity.type
_entity.pdbx_description
1 polymer ?
#
loop_
_entity_poly.entity_id
_entity_poly.type
_entity_poly.pdbx_seq_one_letter_code
_entity_poly.pdbx_strand_id
1 'polypeptide(L)'
;MNLFQSLVIFLSFVAIKDVASMDREDFISDINVLRRDYANRFKVPNMHELIWSWGLFNILIPLEWGVPWPEARKTWRYLRLESYEGANTSTKNAAEKYFSNPYNRTDSYNELEFLNPIQRFYACIGRSEWIREELRGYCVCLVGTEGEFTIFDTSGNSKKVPGSECHKRYKNDNGLCVPNNKTEEWYDGHPQDILEDINQIRKVYSEKYNVPNMHQLIWSDDLLKNLQKMIWSNRFQDACVTWRYVHLDNYIKTSIESELDTFFNKIPLEKRLFIRNGSDTTLRSLEFLNPLQKFIACGRKTNSLIMVCLFGTEGKFTMFDYSNKSSEIPGSNCHKGYRNDSGVCVAIKPEEESYFGRQLDFMSDINQIRRRYAKEYRVPNMHELTWSNDLAEVLEHLHMTGVRAQAKKTWRYGAINTYDNIIYQIEKGVTFFFESNRTAKKIHIESLSKKDTMDRLEFLNPLQKTIACGRKEEEGGYRRGIYIICLLGPEGNFTIFDTTFQWQASAGSKCDKGYYNEDGLCIVQIPTQEPIIDYRKMAEEEKNKALTEEPEPEPLLENHGNGISLGYLLAFLLAKLLFNI
;
A
#
# COMPACT_ATOMS: atom_id res chain seq x y z
N MET A 1 -24.76 -11.53 55.79
CA MET A 1 -25.57 -11.00 54.68
C MET A 1 -27.01 -11.41 54.93
N ASN A 2 -27.89 -10.44 55.19
CA ASN A 2 -29.29 -10.72 55.49
C ASN A 2 -30.03 -11.10 54.19
N LEU A 3 -31.03 -11.98 54.27
CA LEU A 3 -31.81 -12.48 53.11
C LEU A 3 -32.37 -11.34 52.25
N PHE A 4 -32.69 -10.21 52.89
CA PHE A 4 -33.12 -8.97 52.25
C PHE A 4 -32.04 -8.28 51.39
N GLN A 5 -30.78 -8.28 51.81
CA GLN A 5 -29.69 -7.73 50.99
C GLN A 5 -29.43 -8.62 49.77
N SER A 6 -29.51 -9.94 49.92
CA SER A 6 -29.41 -10.86 48.78
C SER A 6 -30.60 -10.71 47.83
N LEU A 7 -31.82 -10.48 48.32
CA LEU A 7 -33.02 -10.27 47.49
C LEU A 7 -32.97 -8.93 46.73
N VAL A 8 -32.50 -7.86 47.38
CA VAL A 8 -32.33 -6.53 46.73
C VAL A 8 -31.23 -6.58 45.68
N ILE A 9 -30.13 -7.29 45.93
CA ILE A 9 -29.07 -7.52 44.93
C ILE A 9 -29.62 -8.39 43.78
N PHE A 10 -30.37 -9.45 44.06
CA PHE A 10 -30.97 -10.29 43.01
C PHE A 10 -32.01 -9.53 42.17
N LEU A 11 -32.86 -8.72 42.79
CA LEU A 11 -33.85 -7.89 42.08
C LEU A 11 -33.20 -6.76 41.28
N SER A 12 -32.07 -6.20 41.73
CA SER A 12 -31.31 -5.24 40.93
C SER A 12 -30.56 -5.90 39.77
N PHE A 13 -30.07 -7.14 39.90
CA PHE A 13 -29.50 -7.89 38.77
C PHE A 13 -30.56 -8.41 37.79
N VAL A 14 -31.77 -8.75 38.25
CA VAL A 14 -32.88 -9.18 37.39
C VAL A 14 -33.47 -7.98 36.63
N ALA A 15 -33.66 -6.83 37.29
CA ALA A 15 -34.14 -5.61 36.62
C ALA A 15 -33.15 -5.05 35.57
N ILE A 16 -31.83 -5.25 35.76
CA ILE A 16 -30.83 -4.84 34.76
C ILE A 16 -30.83 -5.79 33.54
N LYS A 17 -31.23 -7.05 33.70
CA LYS A 17 -31.29 -8.02 32.59
C LYS A 17 -32.50 -7.77 31.68
N ASP A 18 -33.64 -7.32 32.21
CA ASP A 18 -34.87 -7.18 31.44
C ASP A 18 -34.96 -5.90 30.59
N VAL A 19 -34.16 -4.86 30.88
CA VAL A 19 -34.07 -3.65 30.01
C VAL A 19 -33.30 -3.92 28.70
N ALA A 20 -32.62 -5.06 28.58
CA ALA A 20 -31.74 -5.37 27.46
C ALA A 20 -32.37 -6.25 26.35
N SER A 21 -33.63 -6.70 26.47
CA SER A 21 -34.19 -7.72 25.54
C SER A 21 -35.48 -7.37 24.79
N MET A 22 -36.01 -6.15 24.89
CA MET A 22 -37.21 -5.75 24.11
C MET A 22 -36.86 -5.26 22.68
N ASP A 23 -37.41 -5.94 21.67
CA ASP A 23 -37.70 -5.53 20.27
C ASP A 23 -36.72 -4.59 19.56
N ARG A 24 -35.42 -4.89 19.61
CA ARG A 24 -34.42 -4.12 18.83
C ARG A 24 -34.46 -4.37 17.33
N GLU A 25 -34.90 -5.54 16.86
CA GLU A 25 -34.85 -5.89 15.43
C GLU A 25 -36.09 -5.42 14.65
N ASP A 26 -37.26 -5.33 15.27
CA ASP A 26 -38.51 -5.08 14.55
C ASP A 26 -38.68 -3.62 14.12
N PHE A 27 -38.39 -2.65 15.00
CA PHE A 27 -38.64 -1.24 14.66
C PHE A 27 -37.72 -0.72 13.54
N ILE A 28 -36.47 -1.20 13.46
CA ILE A 28 -35.58 -0.74 12.38
C ILE A 28 -36.00 -1.30 11.03
N SER A 29 -36.59 -2.51 11.02
CA SER A 29 -37.15 -3.08 9.80
C SER A 29 -38.22 -2.14 9.24
N ASP A 30 -39.11 -1.65 10.11
CA ASP A 30 -40.14 -0.67 9.74
C ASP A 30 -39.55 0.66 9.26
N ILE A 31 -38.51 1.16 9.92
CA ILE A 31 -37.79 2.36 9.48
C ILE A 31 -37.15 2.14 8.10
N ASN A 32 -36.57 0.97 7.82
CA ASN A 32 -36.01 0.65 6.52
C ASN A 32 -37.08 0.48 5.43
N VAL A 33 -38.28 -0.01 5.78
CA VAL A 33 -39.46 0.03 4.90
C VAL A 33 -39.81 1.49 4.57
N LEU A 34 -39.88 2.37 5.57
CA LEU A 34 -40.16 3.79 5.37
C LEU A 34 -39.09 4.45 4.47
N ARG A 35 -37.81 4.15 4.70
CA ARG A 35 -36.70 4.64 3.86
C ARG A 35 -36.88 4.21 2.40
N ARG A 36 -37.24 2.94 2.15
CA ARG A 36 -37.52 2.41 0.81
C ARG A 36 -38.70 3.13 0.15
N ASP A 37 -39.80 3.31 0.88
CA ASP A 37 -40.98 4.01 0.37
C ASP A 37 -40.65 5.44 -0.06
N TYR A 38 -39.89 6.15 0.77
CA TYR A 38 -39.49 7.53 0.50
C TYR A 38 -38.48 7.59 -0.65
N ALA A 39 -37.56 6.63 -0.75
CA ALA A 39 -36.65 6.52 -1.89
C ALA A 39 -37.41 6.41 -3.22
N ASN A 40 -38.46 5.60 -3.26
CA ASN A 40 -39.28 5.41 -4.45
C ASN A 40 -40.21 6.60 -4.75
N ARG A 41 -40.81 7.19 -3.71
CA ARG A 41 -41.71 8.35 -3.78
C ARG A 41 -40.96 9.60 -4.26
N PHE A 42 -39.78 9.88 -3.71
CA PHE A 42 -39.00 11.09 -3.97
C PHE A 42 -37.82 10.88 -4.93
N LYS A 43 -37.72 9.69 -5.53
CA LYS A 43 -36.67 9.36 -6.51
C LYS A 43 -35.26 9.60 -5.96
N VAL A 44 -35.00 9.03 -4.79
CA VAL A 44 -33.73 9.14 -4.07
C VAL A 44 -32.78 8.04 -4.54
N PRO A 45 -31.64 8.37 -5.18
CA PRO A 45 -30.79 7.38 -5.82
C PRO A 45 -29.90 6.60 -4.85
N ASN A 46 -29.70 7.11 -3.64
CA ASN A 46 -28.67 6.67 -2.69
C ASN A 46 -29.21 6.47 -1.27
N MET A 47 -30.48 6.07 -1.11
CA MET A 47 -31.04 5.76 0.22
C MET A 47 -30.51 4.42 0.71
N HIS A 48 -29.71 4.39 1.77
CA HIS A 48 -29.11 3.16 2.28
C HIS A 48 -29.95 2.49 3.36
N GLU A 49 -29.89 1.17 3.47
CA GLU A 49 -30.40 0.43 4.62
C GLU A 49 -29.63 0.83 5.89
N LEU A 50 -30.35 1.03 7.01
CA LEU A 50 -29.75 1.19 8.32
C LEU A 50 -29.49 -0.19 8.95
N ILE A 51 -28.23 -0.44 9.33
CA ILE A 51 -27.76 -1.71 9.88
C ILE A 51 -27.19 -1.47 11.29
N TRP A 52 -27.39 -2.42 12.19
CA TRP A 52 -26.90 -2.31 13.56
C TRP A 52 -25.37 -2.21 13.60
N SER A 53 -24.85 -1.31 14.43
CA SER A 53 -23.41 -1.08 14.59
C SER A 53 -22.96 -1.18 16.04
N TRP A 54 -22.08 -2.14 16.31
CA TRP A 54 -21.37 -2.22 17.58
C TRP A 54 -20.42 -1.04 17.81
N GLY A 55 -19.86 -0.45 16.75
CA GLY A 55 -19.01 0.74 16.85
C GLY A 55 -19.78 1.94 17.38
N LEU A 56 -20.96 2.22 16.80
CA LEU A 56 -21.86 3.26 17.30
C LEU A 56 -22.39 2.94 18.70
N PHE A 57 -22.68 1.67 18.98
CA PHE A 57 -23.13 1.26 20.32
C PHE A 57 -22.05 1.51 21.39
N ASN A 58 -20.79 1.21 21.08
CA ASN A 58 -19.66 1.46 21.98
C ASN A 58 -19.38 2.95 22.18
N ILE A 59 -19.67 3.80 21.18
CA ILE A 59 -19.71 5.26 21.36
C ILE A 59 -20.87 5.63 22.29
N LEU A 60 -22.05 5.08 22.08
CA LEU A 60 -23.28 5.45 22.77
C LEU A 60 -23.30 5.11 24.28
N ILE A 61 -22.67 4.01 24.69
CA ILE A 61 -22.66 3.57 26.10
C ILE A 61 -22.08 4.65 27.05
N PRO A 62 -20.83 5.13 26.85
CA PRO A 62 -20.21 6.09 27.76
C PRO A 62 -20.70 7.53 27.58
N LEU A 63 -21.50 7.85 26.56
CA LEU A 63 -21.94 9.23 26.33
C LEU A 63 -22.81 9.75 27.49
N GLU A 64 -22.38 10.87 28.06
CA GLU A 64 -23.12 11.63 29.06
C GLU A 64 -24.14 12.56 28.39
N TRP A 65 -25.40 12.42 28.79
CA TRP A 65 -26.55 13.17 28.26
C TRP A 65 -26.68 14.50 29.01
N GLY A 66 -26.52 15.62 28.29
CA GLY A 66 -26.57 16.97 28.86
C GLY A 66 -25.32 17.83 28.58
N VAL A 67 -24.28 17.23 27.98
CA VAL A 67 -23.07 17.94 27.52
C VAL A 67 -23.12 18.03 25.99
N PRO A 68 -22.66 19.14 25.37
CA PRO A 68 -22.49 19.17 23.92
C PRO A 68 -21.56 18.06 23.44
N TRP A 69 -21.89 17.42 22.33
CA TRP A 69 -21.04 16.42 21.67
C TRP A 69 -20.50 16.98 20.36
N PRO A 70 -19.31 17.61 20.35
CA PRO A 70 -18.67 18.09 19.13
C PRO A 70 -18.49 17.01 18.05
N GLU A 71 -18.40 15.74 18.45
CA GLU A 71 -18.20 14.58 17.59
C GLU A 71 -19.48 14.15 16.85
N ALA A 72 -20.66 14.44 17.42
CA ALA A 72 -22.00 14.07 16.91
C ALA A 72 -22.43 14.81 15.63
N ARG A 73 -21.49 15.51 14.99
CA ARG A 73 -21.67 16.20 13.71
C ARG A 73 -20.45 16.07 12.81
N LYS A 74 -19.56 15.12 13.14
CA LYS A 74 -18.42 14.77 12.28
C LYS A 74 -18.66 13.45 11.57
N THR A 75 -19.14 12.46 12.30
CA THR A 75 -19.13 11.06 11.83
C THR A 75 -20.40 10.27 12.19
N TRP A 76 -21.23 10.83 13.05
CA TRP A 76 -22.52 10.29 13.44
C TRP A 76 -23.40 11.44 13.86
N ARG A 77 -24.71 11.21 13.93
CA ARG A 77 -25.75 12.11 14.44
C ARG A 77 -26.58 11.34 15.45
N TYR A 78 -27.48 12.01 16.16
CA TYR A 78 -28.27 11.38 17.22
C TYR A 78 -29.72 11.79 17.17
N LEU A 79 -30.57 10.98 17.79
CA LEU A 79 -31.96 11.30 18.06
C LEU A 79 -32.42 10.69 19.39
N ARG A 80 -33.50 11.26 19.93
CA ARG A 80 -34.22 10.73 21.09
C ARG A 80 -35.58 10.23 20.62
N LEU A 81 -35.97 9.04 21.08
CA LEU A 81 -37.27 8.43 20.87
C LEU A 81 -37.97 8.24 22.22
N GLU A 82 -39.28 8.41 22.26
CA GLU A 82 -40.07 8.10 23.45
C GLU A 82 -40.18 6.57 23.66
N SER A 83 -40.39 5.82 22.58
CA SER A 83 -40.40 4.35 22.57
C SER A 83 -39.97 3.81 21.21
N TYR A 84 -39.58 2.53 21.15
CA TYR A 84 -39.31 1.84 19.87
C TYR A 84 -40.58 1.63 19.05
N GLU A 85 -41.70 1.26 19.70
CA GLU A 85 -42.99 0.99 19.06
C GLU A 85 -43.53 2.20 18.28
N GLY A 86 -43.34 3.42 18.82
CA GLY A 86 -43.79 4.65 18.18
C GLY A 86 -42.85 5.19 17.09
N ALA A 87 -41.65 4.62 16.92
CA ALA A 87 -40.58 5.23 16.13
C ALA A 87 -40.95 5.42 14.65
N ASN A 88 -41.58 4.43 14.02
CA ASN A 88 -41.99 4.54 12.62
C ASN A 88 -43.03 5.66 12.41
N THR A 89 -44.04 5.71 13.29
CA THR A 89 -45.08 6.76 13.21
C THR A 89 -44.52 8.14 13.51
N SER A 90 -43.66 8.29 14.51
CA SER A 90 -43.04 9.57 14.84
C SER A 90 -42.12 10.06 13.71
N THR A 91 -41.30 9.17 13.12
CA THR A 91 -40.48 9.50 11.95
C THR A 91 -41.32 9.94 10.76
N LYS A 92 -42.40 9.23 10.44
CA LYS A 92 -43.32 9.61 9.35
C LYS A 92 -43.94 10.98 9.60
N ASN A 93 -44.44 11.23 10.81
CA ASN A 93 -45.04 12.52 11.17
C ASN A 93 -44.02 13.66 11.11
N ALA A 94 -42.79 13.43 11.57
CA ALA A 94 -41.70 14.39 11.47
C ALA A 94 -41.39 14.72 10.01
N ALA A 95 -41.38 13.73 9.13
CA ALA A 95 -41.14 13.89 7.70
C ALA A 95 -42.22 14.73 7.02
N GLU A 96 -43.51 14.41 7.23
CA GLU A 96 -44.62 15.16 6.63
C GLU A 96 -44.64 16.62 7.13
N LYS A 97 -44.30 16.85 8.40
CA LYS A 97 -44.13 18.20 8.95
C LYS A 97 -43.00 18.96 8.24
N TYR A 98 -41.85 18.31 8.05
CA TYR A 98 -40.70 18.89 7.37
C TYR A 98 -40.98 19.21 5.91
N PHE A 99 -41.71 18.33 5.20
CA PHE A 99 -42.07 18.54 3.80
C PHE A 99 -43.03 19.72 3.61
N SER A 100 -43.94 19.90 4.55
CA SER A 100 -44.90 21.00 4.54
C SER A 100 -44.23 22.34 4.86
N ASN A 101 -43.27 22.36 5.78
CA ASN A 101 -42.55 23.57 6.18
C ASN A 101 -41.10 23.23 6.58
N PRO A 102 -40.15 23.25 5.64
CA PRO A 102 -38.76 22.93 5.91
C PRO A 102 -38.16 23.88 6.95
N TYR A 103 -37.40 23.32 7.89
CA TYR A 103 -36.74 24.07 8.95
C TYR A 103 -35.26 23.70 9.04
N ASN A 104 -34.47 24.60 9.60
CA ASN A 104 -33.04 24.36 9.84
C ASN A 104 -32.79 24.16 11.35
N ARG A 105 -32.01 23.14 11.71
CA ARG A 105 -31.58 22.88 13.08
C ARG A 105 -30.07 22.75 13.11
N THR A 106 -29.47 23.30 14.16
CA THR A 106 -28.01 23.29 14.33
C THR A 106 -27.51 22.05 15.07
N ASP A 107 -28.40 21.28 15.70
CA ASP A 107 -28.11 20.12 16.52
C ASP A 107 -28.61 18.82 15.86
N SER A 108 -29.76 18.29 16.29
CA SER A 108 -30.39 17.07 15.81
C SER A 108 -31.71 17.41 15.10
N TYR A 109 -31.95 16.76 13.97
CA TYR A 109 -33.23 16.78 13.27
C TYR A 109 -34.23 15.76 13.86
N ASN A 110 -33.93 15.21 15.04
CA ASN A 110 -34.70 14.20 15.76
C ASN A 110 -35.02 12.98 14.88
N GLU A 111 -36.29 12.62 14.75
CA GLU A 111 -36.71 11.41 14.04
C GLU A 111 -36.42 11.44 12.54
N LEU A 112 -36.18 12.63 11.96
CA LEU A 112 -35.75 12.76 10.56
C LEU A 112 -34.33 12.25 10.31
N GLU A 113 -33.51 12.10 11.35
CA GLU A 113 -32.16 11.55 11.24
C GLU A 113 -32.18 10.12 10.64
N PHE A 114 -33.26 9.38 10.88
CA PHE A 114 -33.52 8.08 10.24
C PHE A 114 -33.86 8.14 8.75
N LEU A 115 -34.10 9.31 8.17
CA LEU A 115 -34.40 9.47 6.74
C LEU A 115 -33.25 10.10 5.95
N ASN A 116 -32.12 10.36 6.60
CA ASN A 116 -30.92 10.84 5.93
C ASN A 116 -30.35 9.72 5.02
N PRO A 117 -30.29 9.90 3.69
CA PRO A 117 -30.09 8.79 2.74
C PRO A 117 -28.71 8.18 2.79
N ILE A 118 -27.69 8.96 3.16
CA ILE A 118 -26.29 8.51 3.22
C ILE A 118 -25.93 7.79 4.54
N GLN A 119 -26.80 7.86 5.54
CA GLN A 119 -26.62 7.09 6.78
C GLN A 119 -26.85 5.60 6.49
N ARG A 120 -25.96 4.74 7.00
CA ARG A 120 -25.91 3.28 6.79
C ARG A 120 -25.96 2.49 8.10
N PHE A 121 -25.64 3.12 9.22
CA PHE A 121 -25.48 2.46 10.50
C PHE A 121 -26.32 3.13 11.57
N TYR A 122 -26.78 2.34 12.53
CA TYR A 122 -27.44 2.86 13.72
C TYR A 122 -27.05 2.05 14.96
N ALA A 123 -27.20 2.65 16.13
CA ALA A 123 -27.18 1.95 17.40
C ALA A 123 -28.07 2.67 18.40
N CYS A 124 -28.80 1.93 19.22
CA CYS A 124 -29.73 2.50 20.18
C CYS A 124 -29.56 1.89 21.59
N ILE A 125 -29.85 2.68 22.61
CA ILE A 125 -29.86 2.24 24.01
C ILE A 125 -31.05 2.86 24.74
N GLY A 126 -31.72 2.06 25.57
CA GLY A 126 -32.71 2.56 26.53
C GLY A 126 -32.02 3.35 27.65
N ARG A 127 -32.59 4.48 28.01
CA ARG A 127 -32.20 5.32 29.16
C ARG A 127 -33.45 5.61 29.98
N SER A 128 -33.23 6.00 31.23
CA SER A 128 -34.31 6.43 32.12
C SER A 128 -33.86 7.63 32.93
N GLU A 129 -34.73 8.59 33.13
CA GLU A 129 -34.46 9.80 33.92
C GLU A 129 -35.63 10.07 34.86
N TRP A 130 -35.32 10.60 36.05
CA TRP A 130 -36.32 11.01 37.01
C TRP A 130 -36.80 12.42 36.70
N ILE A 131 -38.07 12.54 36.33
CA ILE A 131 -38.71 13.83 36.03
C ILE A 131 -39.93 13.95 36.93
N ARG A 132 -39.93 14.95 37.83
CA ARG A 132 -41.07 15.24 38.74
C ARG A 132 -41.59 13.99 39.48
N GLU A 133 -40.66 13.24 40.10
CA GLU A 133 -40.94 12.02 40.87
C GLU A 133 -41.43 10.81 40.04
N GLU A 134 -41.48 10.91 38.71
CA GLU A 134 -41.74 9.78 37.80
C GLU A 134 -40.47 9.35 37.07
N LEU A 135 -40.22 8.04 37.00
CA LEU A 135 -39.16 7.47 36.15
C LEU A 135 -39.67 7.39 34.72
N ARG A 136 -39.13 8.23 33.83
CA ARG A 136 -39.45 8.20 32.40
C ARG A 136 -38.36 7.50 31.62
N GLY A 137 -38.73 6.41 30.95
CA GLY A 137 -37.89 5.74 29.96
C GLY A 137 -37.90 6.50 28.64
N TYR A 138 -36.76 6.54 27.97
CA TYR A 138 -36.64 6.98 26.58
C TYR A 138 -35.55 6.18 25.89
N CYS A 139 -35.58 6.15 24.56
CA CYS A 139 -34.52 5.56 23.76
C CYS A 139 -33.66 6.67 23.17
N VAL A 140 -32.37 6.41 23.13
CA VAL A 140 -31.42 7.20 22.37
C VAL A 140 -30.91 6.36 21.23
N CYS A 141 -30.82 6.96 20.04
CA CYS A 141 -30.15 6.35 18.91
C CYS A 141 -29.04 7.26 18.37
N LEU A 142 -27.94 6.64 17.95
CA LEU A 142 -26.95 7.23 17.07
C LEU A 142 -27.18 6.69 15.65
N VAL A 143 -26.98 7.54 14.64
CA VAL A 143 -27.00 7.17 13.23
C VAL A 143 -25.71 7.65 12.55
N GLY A 144 -25.10 6.83 11.71
CA GLY A 144 -23.82 7.10 11.04
C GLY A 144 -23.85 6.60 9.58
N THR A 145 -22.93 7.00 8.70
CA THR A 145 -21.54 7.43 8.93
C THR A 145 -21.26 8.93 8.81
N GLU A 146 -22.29 9.77 8.65
CA GLU A 146 -22.07 11.17 8.27
C GLU A 146 -22.49 12.14 9.35
N GLY A 147 -21.64 13.12 9.63
CA GLY A 147 -21.92 14.17 10.60
C GLY A 147 -22.89 15.23 10.10
N GLU A 148 -22.93 15.46 8.79
CA GLU A 148 -23.82 16.43 8.17
C GLU A 148 -25.23 15.87 7.94
N PHE A 149 -26.24 16.70 8.19
CA PHE A 149 -27.61 16.33 7.87
C PHE A 149 -27.87 16.60 6.38
N THR A 150 -28.21 15.55 5.64
CA THR A 150 -28.68 15.67 4.26
C THR A 150 -30.05 15.05 4.16
N ILE A 151 -30.96 15.74 3.49
CA ILE A 151 -32.27 15.21 3.11
C ILE A 151 -32.38 15.33 1.59
N PHE A 152 -33.06 14.37 0.98
CA PHE A 152 -33.29 14.35 -0.46
C PHE A 152 -34.26 15.45 -0.90
N ASP A 153 -34.34 15.71 -2.21
CA ASP A 153 -35.29 16.66 -2.79
C ASP A 153 -36.74 16.26 -2.47
N THR A 154 -37.37 17.04 -1.59
CA THR A 154 -38.73 16.80 -1.10
C THR A 154 -39.80 17.36 -2.04
N SER A 155 -39.41 18.07 -3.12
CA SER A 155 -40.36 18.62 -4.10
C SER A 155 -40.99 17.54 -4.99
N GLY A 156 -40.40 16.34 -5.03
CA GLY A 156 -40.84 15.24 -5.90
C GLY A 156 -40.47 15.40 -7.37
N ASN A 157 -39.65 16.40 -7.73
CA ASN A 157 -39.25 16.68 -9.11
C ASN A 157 -37.98 15.94 -9.55
N SER A 158 -37.30 15.23 -8.64
CA SER A 158 -36.12 14.42 -8.96
C SER A 158 -36.44 13.42 -10.08
N LYS A 159 -35.61 13.43 -11.13
CA LYS A 159 -35.65 12.46 -12.24
C LYS A 159 -34.66 11.32 -12.08
N LYS A 160 -33.99 11.24 -10.92
CA LYS A 160 -33.02 10.19 -10.66
C LYS A 160 -33.71 8.83 -10.51
N VAL A 161 -32.94 7.75 -10.63
CA VAL A 161 -33.47 6.39 -10.48
C VAL A 161 -33.20 5.92 -9.05
N PRO A 162 -34.23 5.49 -8.29
CA PRO A 162 -34.02 4.93 -6.95
C PRO A 162 -32.98 3.81 -6.94
N GLY A 163 -32.02 3.90 -6.02
CA GLY A 163 -30.92 2.93 -5.88
C GLY A 163 -29.88 2.95 -7.02
N SER A 164 -29.84 3.96 -7.89
CA SER A 164 -28.83 4.05 -8.95
C SER A 164 -27.46 4.55 -8.48
N GLU A 165 -27.39 5.18 -7.31
CA GLU A 165 -26.17 5.75 -6.73
C GLU A 165 -25.83 5.02 -5.41
N CYS A 166 -26.07 3.70 -5.35
CA CYS A 166 -25.66 2.90 -4.20
C CYS A 166 -24.14 2.90 -4.04
N HIS A 167 -23.68 2.90 -2.79
CA HIS A 167 -22.27 2.68 -2.47
C HIS A 167 -21.76 1.38 -3.11
N LYS A 168 -20.49 1.32 -3.54
CA LYS A 168 -19.92 0.21 -4.34
C LYS A 168 -20.07 -1.21 -3.75
N ARG A 169 -20.31 -1.34 -2.43
CA ARG A 169 -20.57 -2.61 -1.73
C ARG A 169 -22.05 -2.88 -1.46
N TYR A 170 -22.92 -2.06 -2.02
CA TYR A 170 -24.36 -2.14 -1.84
C TYR A 170 -24.99 -2.34 -3.22
N LYS A 171 -26.12 -3.04 -3.22
CA LYS A 171 -26.94 -3.28 -4.40
C LYS A 171 -28.30 -2.64 -4.20
N ASN A 172 -28.92 -2.28 -5.32
CA ASN A 172 -30.29 -1.80 -5.32
C ASN A 172 -31.25 -2.96 -4.99
N ASP A 173 -32.05 -2.78 -3.95
CA ASP A 173 -33.20 -3.61 -3.59
C ASP A 173 -34.47 -2.75 -3.56
N ASN A 174 -35.13 -2.67 -4.71
CA ASN A 174 -36.37 -1.91 -4.91
C ASN A 174 -36.27 -0.45 -4.42
N GLY A 175 -35.20 0.24 -4.80
CA GLY A 175 -34.93 1.64 -4.47
C GLY A 175 -34.13 1.87 -3.20
N LEU A 176 -33.98 0.86 -2.34
CA LEU A 176 -33.14 0.89 -1.14
C LEU A 176 -31.77 0.26 -1.45
N CYS A 177 -30.68 0.92 -1.07
CA CYS A 177 -29.34 0.37 -1.16
C CYS A 177 -29.05 -0.56 0.01
N VAL A 178 -29.02 -1.87 -0.25
CA VAL A 178 -28.76 -2.92 0.75
C VAL A 178 -27.34 -3.47 0.55
N PRO A 179 -26.61 -3.83 1.61
CA PRO A 179 -25.23 -4.32 1.48
C PRO A 179 -25.19 -5.68 0.77
N ASN A 180 -24.12 -5.90 0.01
CA ASN A 180 -23.85 -7.19 -0.64
C ASN A 180 -23.58 -8.29 0.41
N ASN A 181 -22.87 -7.95 1.49
CA ASN A 181 -22.64 -8.81 2.64
C ASN A 181 -22.75 -8.01 3.95
N LYS A 182 -23.83 -8.21 4.73
CA LYS A 182 -24.07 -7.49 6.00
C LYS A 182 -22.96 -7.69 7.03
N THR A 183 -22.27 -8.84 7.04
CA THR A 183 -21.24 -9.13 8.05
C THR A 183 -19.89 -8.46 7.77
N GLU A 184 -19.71 -7.94 6.55
CA GLU A 184 -18.49 -7.21 6.14
C GLU A 184 -18.63 -5.70 6.34
N GLU A 185 -19.82 -5.19 6.65
CA GLU A 185 -20.04 -3.77 6.86
C GLU A 185 -19.78 -3.35 8.30
N TRP A 186 -18.99 -2.29 8.47
CA TRP A 186 -18.64 -1.75 9.77
C TRP A 186 -18.78 -0.23 9.74
N TYR A 187 -19.34 0.35 10.80
CA TYR A 187 -19.41 1.80 10.96
C TYR A 187 -18.03 2.46 10.90
N ASP A 188 -17.03 1.83 11.50
CA ASP A 188 -15.64 2.31 11.53
C ASP A 188 -14.91 2.12 10.17
N GLY A 189 -15.66 1.83 9.10
CA GLY A 189 -15.19 1.69 7.73
C GLY A 189 -14.64 0.31 7.37
N HIS A 190 -14.59 0.03 6.06
CA HIS A 190 -14.02 -1.19 5.50
C HIS A 190 -12.56 -0.95 5.05
N PRO A 191 -11.62 -1.89 5.26
CA PRO A 191 -10.21 -1.70 4.89
C PRO A 191 -9.95 -1.43 3.40
N GLN A 192 -10.91 -1.70 2.51
CA GLN A 192 -10.79 -1.41 1.09
C GLN A 192 -11.33 -0.02 0.74
N ASP A 193 -12.16 0.60 1.60
CA ASP A 193 -12.56 1.99 1.42
C ASP A 193 -11.41 2.94 1.73
N ILE A 194 -10.61 2.63 2.75
CA ILE A 194 -9.45 3.46 3.13
C ILE A 194 -8.48 3.65 2.00
N LEU A 195 -8.25 2.61 1.19
CA LEU A 195 -7.36 2.74 0.05
C LEU A 195 -7.86 3.80 -0.93
N GLU A 196 -9.15 3.76 -1.26
CA GLU A 196 -9.74 4.69 -2.23
C GLU A 196 -9.79 6.11 -1.66
N ASP A 197 -10.30 6.29 -0.46
CA ASP A 197 -10.43 7.61 0.16
C ASP A 197 -9.07 8.27 0.41
N ILE A 198 -8.08 7.50 0.87
CA ILE A 198 -6.73 8.02 1.05
C ILE A 198 -6.11 8.39 -0.29
N ASN A 199 -6.31 7.61 -1.34
CA ASN A 199 -5.82 7.97 -2.67
C ASN A 199 -6.50 9.23 -3.22
N GLN A 200 -7.79 9.43 -2.95
CA GLN A 200 -8.48 10.68 -3.26
C GLN A 200 -7.90 11.86 -2.46
N ILE A 201 -7.68 11.70 -1.15
CA ILE A 201 -7.02 12.72 -0.32
C ILE A 201 -5.64 13.06 -0.87
N ARG A 202 -4.82 12.05 -1.21
CA ARG A 202 -3.48 12.24 -1.80
C ARG A 202 -3.54 13.02 -3.10
N LYS A 203 -4.52 12.75 -3.97
CA LYS A 203 -4.73 13.52 -5.21
C LYS A 203 -5.04 14.99 -4.92
N VAL A 204 -6.01 15.26 -4.05
CA VAL A 204 -6.39 16.63 -3.66
C VAL A 204 -5.19 17.40 -3.12
N TYR A 205 -4.40 16.78 -2.23
CA TYR A 205 -3.22 17.42 -1.65
C TYR A 205 -2.07 17.55 -2.64
N SER A 206 -1.92 16.62 -3.59
CA SER A 206 -0.92 16.71 -4.65
C SER A 206 -1.16 17.94 -5.54
N GLU A 207 -2.40 18.13 -5.98
CA GLU A 207 -2.81 19.27 -6.78
C GLU A 207 -2.72 20.58 -5.99
N LYS A 208 -3.20 20.60 -4.74
CA LYS A 208 -3.18 21.79 -3.87
C LYS A 208 -1.77 22.32 -3.61
N TYR A 209 -0.79 21.44 -3.47
CA TYR A 209 0.59 21.79 -3.08
C TYR A 209 1.64 21.56 -4.16
N ASN A 210 1.23 21.28 -5.40
CA ASN A 210 2.14 21.04 -6.52
C ASN A 210 3.19 19.96 -6.19
N VAL A 211 2.74 18.78 -5.78
CA VAL A 211 3.64 17.68 -5.36
C VAL A 211 4.05 16.84 -6.57
N PRO A 212 5.34 16.87 -6.98
CA PRO A 212 5.75 16.24 -8.23
C PRO A 212 5.80 14.71 -8.17
N ASN A 213 5.88 14.12 -6.98
CA ASN A 213 6.15 12.69 -6.78
C ASN A 213 5.18 12.01 -5.81
N MET A 214 3.92 12.46 -5.75
CA MET A 214 2.88 11.83 -4.92
C MET A 214 2.45 10.49 -5.53
N HIS A 215 2.86 9.37 -4.96
CA HIS A 215 2.48 8.05 -5.47
C HIS A 215 1.07 7.64 -5.03
N GLN A 216 0.32 6.95 -5.88
CA GLN A 216 -0.88 6.25 -5.45
C GLN A 216 -0.48 5.08 -4.54
N LEU A 217 -1.23 4.87 -3.47
CA LEU A 217 -1.09 3.68 -2.62
C LEU A 217 -1.74 2.48 -3.30
N ILE A 218 -1.10 1.33 -3.18
CA ILE A 218 -1.55 0.01 -3.64
C ILE A 218 -1.71 -0.89 -2.42
N TRP A 219 -2.76 -1.71 -2.38
CA TRP A 219 -2.93 -2.68 -1.30
C TRP A 219 -1.79 -3.71 -1.29
N SER A 220 -1.25 -4.04 -0.12
CA SER A 220 -0.17 -5.03 0.01
C SER A 220 -0.53 -6.13 0.99
N ASP A 221 -0.75 -7.34 0.47
CA ASP A 221 -0.95 -8.53 1.30
C ASP A 221 0.30 -8.88 2.12
N ASP A 222 1.48 -8.53 1.63
CA ASP A 222 2.74 -8.71 2.37
C ASP A 222 2.81 -7.80 3.61
N LEU A 223 2.37 -6.54 3.49
CA LEU A 223 2.21 -5.66 4.65
C LEU A 223 1.09 -6.15 5.58
N LEU A 224 0.00 -6.69 5.05
CA LEU A 224 -1.07 -7.26 5.87
C LEU A 224 -0.58 -8.46 6.69
N LYS A 225 0.19 -9.37 6.08
CA LYS A 225 0.84 -10.49 6.78
C LYS A 225 1.78 -9.99 7.88
N ASN A 226 2.56 -8.95 7.60
CA ASN A 226 3.41 -8.31 8.61
C ASN A 226 2.57 -7.79 9.77
N LEU A 227 1.49 -7.05 9.50
CA LEU A 227 0.57 -6.53 10.52
C LEU A 227 -0.06 -7.63 11.37
N GLN A 228 -0.44 -8.76 10.77
CA GLN A 228 -1.04 -9.90 11.47
C GLN A 228 -0.04 -10.63 12.39
N LYS A 229 1.24 -10.70 11.99
CA LYS A 229 2.31 -11.33 12.78
C LYS A 229 2.90 -10.40 13.86
N MET A 230 2.60 -9.09 13.82
CA MET A 230 3.18 -8.11 14.74
C MET A 230 2.75 -8.33 16.19
N ILE A 231 3.70 -8.09 17.11
CA ILE A 231 3.42 -8.01 18.55
C ILE A 231 3.13 -6.55 18.90
N TRP A 232 1.85 -6.20 19.07
CA TRP A 232 1.40 -4.82 19.29
C TRP A 232 1.91 -4.20 20.60
N SER A 233 2.32 -5.03 21.58
CA SER A 233 2.84 -4.55 22.86
C SER A 233 4.27 -3.99 22.81
N ASN A 234 5.00 -4.21 21.71
CA ASN A 234 6.40 -3.78 21.59
C ASN A 234 6.57 -2.34 21.06
N ARG A 235 5.49 -1.56 20.93
CA ARG A 235 5.50 -0.20 20.37
C ARG A 235 6.01 -0.11 18.92
N PHE A 236 5.87 -1.17 18.13
CA PHE A 236 6.29 -1.20 16.73
C PHE A 236 7.79 -0.90 16.55
N GLN A 237 8.66 -1.58 17.29
CA GLN A 237 10.12 -1.36 17.24
C GLN A 237 10.75 -1.49 15.84
N ASP A 238 10.13 -2.25 14.93
CA ASP A 238 10.57 -2.41 13.54
C ASP A 238 9.94 -1.40 12.57
N ALA A 239 9.05 -0.53 13.07
CA ALA A 239 8.53 0.59 12.30
C ALA A 239 9.64 1.61 12.02
N CYS A 240 9.37 2.49 11.06
CA CYS A 240 10.26 3.57 10.63
C CYS A 240 11.57 3.09 9.98
N VAL A 241 11.70 1.79 9.69
CA VAL A 241 12.82 1.22 8.92
C VAL A 241 12.43 1.06 7.44
N THR A 242 11.39 0.28 7.14
CA THR A 242 10.87 0.06 5.78
C THR A 242 9.37 0.23 5.65
N TRP A 243 8.73 0.62 6.74
CA TRP A 243 7.32 0.92 6.75
C TRP A 243 7.03 1.89 7.90
N ARG A 244 5.93 2.62 7.76
CA ARG A 244 5.36 3.50 8.79
C ARG A 244 3.98 3.01 9.15
N TYR A 245 3.38 3.58 10.19
CA TYR A 245 2.05 3.19 10.63
C TYR A 245 1.23 4.36 11.13
N VAL A 246 -0.09 4.16 11.10
CA VAL A 246 -1.07 5.05 11.74
C VAL A 246 -2.02 4.22 12.59
N HIS A 247 -2.36 4.76 13.76
CA HIS A 247 -3.48 4.30 14.58
C HIS A 247 -4.71 5.12 14.24
N LEU A 248 -5.80 4.44 13.94
CA LEU A 248 -7.10 5.04 13.68
C LEU A 248 -8.08 4.47 14.68
N ASP A 249 -8.64 5.33 15.52
CA ASP A 249 -9.71 4.94 16.45
C ASP A 249 -10.98 4.55 15.69
N ASN A 250 -11.21 5.23 14.56
CA ASN A 250 -12.16 4.86 13.52
C ASN A 250 -11.57 5.29 12.17
N TYR A 251 -11.96 4.62 11.09
CA TYR A 251 -11.64 5.09 9.75
C TYR A 251 -12.89 5.71 9.12
N ILE A 252 -12.92 7.03 9.13
CA ILE A 252 -13.91 7.86 8.45
C ILE A 252 -13.13 8.97 7.74
N LYS A 253 -13.34 9.13 6.42
CA LYS A 253 -12.59 10.05 5.57
C LYS A 253 -12.54 11.47 6.16
N THR A 254 -13.68 11.98 6.59
CA THR A 254 -13.81 13.31 7.19
C THR A 254 -13.02 13.49 8.49
N SER A 255 -12.87 12.42 9.30
CA SER A 255 -12.00 12.47 10.49
C SER A 255 -10.55 12.69 10.11
N ILE A 256 -10.08 11.99 9.06
CA ILE A 256 -8.72 12.13 8.54
C ILE A 256 -8.51 13.53 7.99
N GLU A 257 -9.42 14.02 7.16
CA GLU A 257 -9.38 15.37 6.59
C GLU A 257 -9.35 16.44 7.70
N SER A 258 -10.19 16.31 8.73
CA SER A 258 -10.21 17.23 9.87
C SER A 258 -8.88 17.25 10.64
N GLU A 259 -8.24 16.09 10.80
CA GLU A 259 -6.93 16.02 11.44
C GLU A 259 -5.83 16.66 10.57
N LEU A 260 -5.87 16.44 9.26
CA LEU A 260 -4.97 17.09 8.30
C LEU A 260 -5.14 18.60 8.34
N ASP A 261 -6.37 19.10 8.28
CA ASP A 261 -6.66 20.54 8.37
C ASP A 261 -6.14 21.14 9.67
N THR A 262 -6.32 20.42 10.79
CA THR A 262 -5.77 20.83 12.09
C THR A 262 -4.25 20.98 12.02
N PHE A 263 -3.53 20.10 11.33
CA PHE A 263 -2.09 20.23 11.11
C PHE A 263 -1.76 21.41 10.18
N PHE A 264 -2.46 21.56 9.05
CA PHE A 264 -2.16 22.62 8.08
C PHE A 264 -2.50 24.03 8.58
N ASN A 265 -3.39 24.15 9.58
CA ASN A 265 -3.69 25.42 10.26
C ASN A 265 -2.65 25.83 11.32
N LYS A 266 -1.71 24.95 11.68
CA LYS A 266 -0.63 25.29 12.63
C LYS A 266 0.34 26.32 12.06
N ILE A 267 0.95 27.09 12.95
CA ILE A 267 2.04 27.99 12.59
C ILE A 267 3.29 27.20 12.14
N PRO A 268 4.21 27.79 11.33
CA PRO A 268 5.36 27.08 10.78
C PRO A 268 6.27 26.41 11.82
N LEU A 269 6.44 27.02 13.00
CA LEU A 269 7.24 26.43 14.07
C LEU A 269 6.59 25.16 14.63
N GLU A 270 5.29 25.20 14.89
CA GLU A 270 4.54 24.05 15.38
C GLU A 270 4.51 22.90 14.37
N LYS A 271 4.37 23.19 13.08
CA LYS A 271 4.46 22.17 12.01
C LYS A 271 5.79 21.43 12.04
N ARG A 272 6.91 22.19 12.15
CA ARG A 272 8.26 21.60 12.24
C ARG A 272 8.44 20.76 13.50
N LEU A 273 7.96 21.24 14.64
CA LEU A 273 8.03 20.49 15.90
C LEU A 273 7.16 19.22 15.86
N PHE A 274 5.96 19.29 15.28
CA PHE A 274 5.09 18.14 15.11
C PHE A 274 5.76 17.05 14.27
N ILE A 275 6.30 17.42 13.09
CA ILE A 275 7.01 16.48 12.21
C ILE A 275 8.23 15.89 12.92
N ARG A 276 9.03 16.72 13.60
CA ARG A 276 10.24 16.26 14.30
C ARG A 276 9.93 15.29 15.43
N ASN A 277 8.85 15.52 16.19
CA ASN A 277 8.50 14.69 17.34
C ASN A 277 7.88 13.35 16.91
N GLY A 278 7.18 13.32 15.76
CA GLY A 278 6.56 12.09 15.23
C GLY A 278 7.41 11.32 14.22
N SER A 279 8.55 11.85 13.77
CA SER A 279 9.38 11.21 12.73
C SER A 279 9.83 9.81 13.09
N ASP A 280 10.08 9.57 14.38
CA ASP A 280 10.58 8.29 14.90
C ASP A 280 9.46 7.35 15.36
N THR A 281 8.20 7.81 15.28
CA THR A 281 7.01 7.01 15.63
C THR A 281 5.94 7.14 14.54
N THR A 282 4.83 7.81 14.83
CA THR A 282 3.73 8.06 13.88
C THR A 282 3.37 9.53 13.87
N LEU A 283 3.05 10.04 12.69
CA LEU A 283 2.53 11.39 12.44
C LEU A 283 1.00 11.38 12.27
N ARG A 284 0.34 10.33 12.77
CA ARG A 284 -1.11 10.15 12.73
C ARG A 284 -1.62 10.26 11.28
N SER A 285 -2.70 11.01 11.02
CA SER A 285 -3.24 11.18 9.67
C SER A 285 -2.26 11.77 8.65
N LEU A 286 -1.18 12.44 9.08
CA LEU A 286 -0.18 12.97 8.15
C LEU A 286 0.62 11.85 7.45
N GLU A 287 0.66 10.64 8.00
CA GLU A 287 1.29 9.47 7.36
C GLU A 287 0.70 9.16 5.97
N PHE A 288 -0.60 9.43 5.79
CA PHE A 288 -1.31 9.26 4.52
C PHE A 288 -0.79 10.18 3.41
N LEU A 289 -0.08 11.25 3.75
CA LEU A 289 0.41 12.26 2.81
C LEU A 289 1.90 12.13 2.48
N ASN A 290 2.58 11.08 2.96
CA ASN A 290 3.97 10.84 2.57
C ASN A 290 4.05 10.43 1.07
N PRO A 291 4.63 11.26 0.19
CA PRO A 291 4.52 11.10 -1.25
C PRO A 291 5.28 9.87 -1.78
N LEU A 292 6.29 9.39 -1.04
CA LEU A 292 7.11 8.25 -1.44
C LEU A 292 6.55 6.89 -0.98
N GLN A 293 5.49 6.87 -0.17
CA GLN A 293 4.78 5.64 0.14
C GLN A 293 3.98 5.18 -1.09
N LYS A 294 4.07 3.89 -1.38
CA LYS A 294 3.46 3.22 -2.55
C LYS A 294 2.53 2.08 -2.15
N PHE A 295 2.64 1.58 -0.92
CA PHE A 295 1.87 0.45 -0.42
C PHE A 295 1.17 0.77 0.88
N ILE A 296 0.00 0.18 1.08
CA ILE A 296 -0.75 0.24 2.32
C ILE A 296 -1.36 -1.12 2.65
N ALA A 297 -1.47 -1.43 3.92
CA ALA A 297 -2.34 -2.49 4.41
C ALA A 297 -2.95 -2.08 5.74
N CYS A 298 -4.24 -2.30 5.90
CA CYS A 298 -4.96 -1.98 7.11
C CYS A 298 -5.58 -3.23 7.73
N GLY A 299 -5.58 -3.29 9.06
CA GLY A 299 -6.17 -4.39 9.80
C GLY A 299 -6.60 -3.96 11.18
N ARG A 300 -7.60 -4.66 11.71
CA ARG A 300 -8.00 -4.56 13.11
C ARG A 300 -7.43 -5.73 13.89
N LYS A 301 -7.05 -5.48 15.14
CA LYS A 301 -6.77 -6.56 16.08
C LYS A 301 -8.11 -7.12 16.58
N THR A 302 -8.21 -8.45 16.70
CA THR A 302 -9.35 -9.11 17.36
C THR A 302 -9.57 -8.51 18.75
N ASN A 303 -10.80 -8.06 19.02
CA ASN A 303 -11.22 -7.38 20.25
C ASN A 303 -10.68 -5.94 20.46
N SER A 304 -10.21 -5.28 19.40
CA SER A 304 -9.83 -3.86 19.43
C SER A 304 -10.62 -3.07 18.38
N LEU A 305 -11.16 -1.92 18.77
CA LEU A 305 -11.77 -0.97 17.83
C LEU A 305 -10.71 -0.24 16.99
N ILE A 306 -9.48 -0.17 17.49
CA ILE A 306 -8.36 0.49 16.79
C ILE A 306 -8.01 -0.27 15.51
N MET A 307 -8.13 0.43 14.39
CA MET A 307 -7.57 0.02 13.11
C MET A 307 -6.12 0.52 13.02
N VAL A 308 -5.24 -0.33 12.51
CA VAL A 308 -3.87 0.07 12.18
C VAL A 308 -3.66 -0.10 10.70
N CYS A 309 -3.08 0.93 10.09
CA CYS A 309 -2.58 0.84 8.73
C CYS A 309 -1.07 0.94 8.73
N LEU A 310 -0.43 0.06 7.95
CA LEU A 310 0.98 0.11 7.63
C LEU A 310 1.17 0.73 6.24
N PHE A 311 2.24 1.51 6.06
CA PHE A 311 2.63 2.13 4.80
C PHE A 311 4.03 1.69 4.42
N GLY A 312 4.23 1.34 3.15
CA GLY A 312 5.53 0.96 2.61
C GLY A 312 5.86 1.71 1.32
N THR A 313 7.11 1.83 0.91
CA THR A 313 8.31 1.09 1.36
C THR A 313 9.27 1.90 2.23
N GLU A 314 8.89 3.13 2.58
CA GLU A 314 9.78 4.07 3.25
C GLU A 314 9.56 4.03 4.77
N GLY A 315 10.63 3.80 5.53
CA GLY A 315 10.60 3.97 6.97
C GLY A 315 10.63 5.44 7.40
N LYS A 316 11.30 6.28 6.60
CA LYS A 316 11.42 7.70 6.90
C LYS A 316 10.16 8.45 6.44
N PHE A 317 9.72 9.39 7.25
CA PHE A 317 8.72 10.37 6.81
C PHE A 317 9.38 11.47 5.97
N THR A 318 8.84 11.68 4.76
CA THR A 318 9.24 12.78 3.88
C THR A 318 8.01 13.65 3.65
N MET A 319 8.11 14.93 3.99
CA MET A 319 7.07 15.91 3.73
C MET A 319 7.38 16.64 2.42
N PHE A 320 6.37 16.87 1.58
CA PHE A 320 6.48 17.75 0.42
C PHE A 320 6.47 19.24 0.83
N ASP A 321 6.79 20.13 -0.11
CA ASP A 321 6.68 21.57 0.13
C ASP A 321 5.21 22.00 0.24
N TYR A 322 4.76 22.33 1.44
CA TYR A 322 3.41 22.81 1.72
C TYR A 322 3.32 24.35 1.87
N SER A 323 4.34 25.09 1.41
CA SER A 323 4.39 26.55 1.51
C SER A 323 3.51 27.30 0.50
N ASN A 324 2.88 26.57 -0.43
CA ASN A 324 2.17 27.10 -1.62
C ASN A 324 3.07 27.90 -2.57
N LYS A 325 4.39 27.67 -2.53
CA LYS A 325 5.37 28.34 -3.41
C LYS A 325 5.98 27.42 -4.47
N SER A 326 5.74 26.11 -4.37
CA SER A 326 6.20 25.15 -5.38
C SER A 326 5.60 25.49 -6.74
N SER A 327 6.47 25.62 -7.74
CA SER A 327 6.10 25.74 -9.16
C SER A 327 6.24 24.42 -9.92
N GLU A 328 6.47 23.33 -9.19
CA GLU A 328 6.54 21.99 -9.77
C GLU A 328 5.19 21.58 -10.37
N ILE A 329 5.22 20.64 -11.30
CA ILE A 329 3.99 20.10 -11.90
C ILE A 329 3.61 18.84 -11.11
N PRO A 330 2.37 18.73 -10.58
CA PRO A 330 1.89 17.51 -9.94
C PRO A 330 2.17 16.25 -10.78
N GLY A 331 2.79 15.24 -10.17
CA GLY A 331 3.14 13.98 -10.84
C GLY A 331 4.25 14.08 -11.91
N SER A 332 5.04 15.16 -11.97
CA SER A 332 6.13 15.29 -12.95
C SER A 332 7.35 14.42 -12.66
N ASN A 333 7.53 13.96 -11.42
CA ASN A 333 8.69 13.24 -10.93
C ASN A 333 8.30 11.86 -10.39
N CYS A 334 7.56 11.09 -11.20
CA CYS A 334 7.20 9.73 -10.86
C CYS A 334 8.40 8.78 -10.96
N HIS A 335 8.45 7.80 -10.05
CA HIS A 335 9.48 6.76 -10.10
C HIS A 335 9.34 5.88 -11.34
N LYS A 336 10.44 5.19 -11.69
CA LYS A 336 10.46 4.21 -12.79
C LYS A 336 9.34 3.18 -12.64
N GLY A 337 8.58 2.95 -13.70
CA GLY A 337 7.42 2.04 -13.68
C GLY A 337 6.11 2.71 -13.27
N TYR A 338 6.13 4.01 -12.96
CA TYR A 338 4.96 4.82 -12.66
C TYR A 338 4.78 5.89 -13.73
N ARG A 339 3.53 6.30 -13.94
CA ARG A 339 3.15 7.39 -14.84
C ARG A 339 2.31 8.42 -14.10
N ASN A 340 2.32 9.65 -14.59
CA ASN A 340 1.40 10.66 -14.10
C ASN A 340 -0.03 10.31 -14.53
N ASP A 341 -0.95 10.28 -13.58
CA ASP A 341 -2.38 10.30 -13.81
C ASP A 341 -2.99 11.39 -12.93
N SER A 342 -3.39 12.50 -13.56
CA SER A 342 -4.08 13.59 -12.88
C SER A 342 -3.35 14.11 -11.63
N GLY A 343 -2.03 14.27 -11.72
CA GLY A 343 -1.21 14.83 -10.64
C GLY A 343 -0.72 13.83 -9.59
N VAL A 344 -1.02 12.54 -9.75
CA VAL A 344 -0.48 11.46 -8.90
C VAL A 344 0.25 10.42 -9.74
N CYS A 345 1.28 9.81 -9.16
CA CYS A 345 2.08 8.77 -9.78
C CYS A 345 1.42 7.40 -9.59
N VAL A 346 0.85 6.86 -10.66
CA VAL A 346 0.16 5.56 -10.68
C VAL A 346 1.05 4.50 -11.34
N ALA A 347 1.02 3.27 -10.83
CA ALA A 347 1.80 2.18 -11.41
C ALA A 347 1.31 1.88 -12.83
N ILE A 348 2.24 1.66 -13.76
CA ILE A 348 1.90 1.28 -15.14
C ILE A 348 1.32 -0.13 -15.17
N LYS A 349 1.85 -1.02 -14.32
CA LYS A 349 1.42 -2.40 -14.12
C LYS A 349 1.30 -2.73 -12.62
N PRO A 350 0.18 -2.36 -11.97
CA PRO A 350 0.00 -2.54 -10.53
C PRO A 350 0.21 -3.98 -10.05
N GLU A 351 -0.09 -4.97 -10.89
CA GLU A 351 0.07 -6.40 -10.62
C GLU A 351 1.53 -6.87 -10.56
N GLU A 352 2.48 -6.12 -11.14
CA GLU A 352 3.92 -6.38 -11.04
C GLU A 352 4.56 -5.67 -9.83
N GLU A 353 3.81 -4.80 -9.13
CA GLU A 353 4.30 -4.05 -7.99
C GLU A 353 4.27 -4.90 -6.70
N SER A 354 5.30 -4.72 -5.87
CA SER A 354 5.49 -5.49 -4.64
C SER A 354 6.05 -4.60 -3.54
N TYR A 355 5.57 -4.78 -2.30
CA TYR A 355 6.14 -4.08 -1.14
C TYR A 355 7.65 -4.31 -0.98
N PHE A 356 8.12 -5.48 -1.37
CA PHE A 356 9.54 -5.80 -1.33
C PHE A 356 10.32 -5.20 -2.52
N GLY A 357 9.67 -4.52 -3.45
CA GLY A 357 10.26 -3.97 -4.67
C GLY A 357 10.50 -5.01 -5.76
N ARG A 358 11.10 -4.57 -6.86
CA ARG A 358 11.43 -5.43 -8.02
C ARG A 358 12.90 -5.78 -8.03
N GLN A 359 13.19 -7.08 -8.10
CA GLN A 359 14.55 -7.59 -8.20
C GLN A 359 15.31 -7.03 -9.41
N LEU A 360 14.65 -6.89 -10.56
CA LEU A 360 15.27 -6.36 -11.78
C LEU A 360 15.74 -4.91 -11.61
N ASP A 361 14.97 -4.07 -10.93
CA ASP A 361 15.38 -2.68 -10.66
C ASP A 361 16.55 -2.66 -9.69
N PHE A 362 16.50 -3.44 -8.61
CA PHE A 362 17.62 -3.57 -7.68
C PHE A 362 18.91 -4.02 -8.37
N MET A 363 18.83 -4.99 -9.29
CA MET A 363 19.97 -5.46 -10.06
C MET A 363 20.57 -4.35 -10.94
N SER A 364 19.72 -3.57 -11.62
CA SER A 364 20.14 -2.41 -12.40
C SER A 364 20.83 -1.37 -11.51
N ASP A 365 20.21 -0.99 -10.41
CA ASP A 365 20.66 0.09 -9.54
C ASP A 365 21.96 -0.27 -8.82
N ILE A 366 22.09 -1.50 -8.32
CA ILE A 366 23.31 -1.93 -7.61
C ILE A 366 24.52 -1.98 -8.54
N ASN A 367 24.33 -2.39 -9.81
CA ASN A 367 25.38 -2.36 -10.82
C ASN A 367 25.72 -0.92 -11.25
N GLN A 368 24.75 0.00 -11.23
CA GLN A 368 25.02 1.42 -11.44
C GLN A 368 25.89 2.01 -10.31
N ILE A 369 25.62 1.65 -9.04
CA ILE A 369 26.47 2.01 -7.89
C ILE A 369 27.87 1.43 -8.07
N ARG A 370 27.99 0.13 -8.41
CA ARG A 370 29.29 -0.52 -8.65
C ARG A 370 30.09 0.20 -9.74
N ARG A 371 29.45 0.56 -10.86
CA ARG A 371 30.07 1.32 -11.95
C ARG A 371 30.55 2.70 -11.50
N ARG A 372 29.73 3.44 -10.75
CA ARG A 372 30.11 4.76 -10.20
C ARG A 372 31.37 4.65 -9.34
N TYR A 373 31.36 3.75 -8.36
CA TYR A 373 32.50 3.58 -7.45
C TYR A 373 33.73 3.00 -8.16
N ALA A 374 33.56 2.16 -9.18
CA ALA A 374 34.66 1.69 -10.00
C ALA A 374 35.38 2.84 -10.70
N LYS A 375 34.62 3.80 -11.26
CA LYS A 375 35.21 5.00 -11.89
C LYS A 375 35.84 5.94 -10.88
N GLU A 376 35.12 6.27 -9.81
CA GLU A 376 35.56 7.23 -8.80
C GLU A 376 36.86 6.80 -8.11
N TYR A 377 36.99 5.51 -7.80
CA TYR A 377 38.15 4.95 -7.11
C TYR A 377 39.08 4.14 -8.04
N ARG A 378 38.88 4.23 -9.36
CA ARG A 378 39.69 3.56 -10.39
C ARG A 378 39.88 2.06 -10.15
N VAL A 379 38.80 1.36 -9.81
CA VAL A 379 38.82 -0.06 -9.49
C VAL A 379 38.98 -0.87 -10.77
N PRO A 380 40.12 -1.56 -10.97
CA PRO A 380 40.44 -2.12 -12.27
C PRO A 380 39.67 -3.40 -12.62
N ASN A 381 39.08 -4.06 -11.63
CA ASN A 381 38.43 -5.36 -11.76
C ASN A 381 37.04 -5.43 -11.09
N MET A 382 36.28 -4.33 -11.10
CA MET A 382 34.91 -4.34 -10.59
C MET A 382 34.00 -5.07 -11.59
N HIS A 383 33.44 -6.21 -11.20
CA HIS A 383 32.54 -6.96 -12.08
C HIS A 383 31.09 -6.48 -11.98
N GLU A 384 30.33 -6.62 -13.05
CA GLU A 384 28.87 -6.56 -12.96
C GLU A 384 28.35 -7.78 -12.19
N LEU A 385 27.39 -7.55 -11.30
CA LEU A 385 26.66 -8.64 -10.66
C LEU A 385 25.59 -9.15 -11.61
N THR A 386 25.65 -10.45 -11.92
CA THR A 386 24.66 -11.16 -12.72
C THR A 386 23.84 -12.10 -11.83
N TRP A 387 22.60 -12.40 -12.22
CA TRP A 387 21.78 -13.32 -11.43
C TRP A 387 22.29 -14.77 -11.53
N SER A 388 22.37 -15.49 -10.41
CA SER A 388 22.75 -16.90 -10.38
C SER A 388 21.60 -17.78 -9.88
N ASN A 389 21.13 -18.69 -10.74
CA ASN A 389 20.12 -19.68 -10.35
C ASN A 389 20.69 -20.67 -9.33
N ASP A 390 21.96 -21.05 -9.45
CA ASP A 390 22.63 -21.95 -8.49
C ASP A 390 22.66 -21.35 -7.08
N LEU A 391 23.00 -20.06 -6.95
CA LEU A 391 22.94 -19.37 -5.66
C LEU A 391 21.49 -19.21 -5.16
N ALA A 392 20.52 -19.07 -6.05
CA ALA A 392 19.10 -19.00 -5.69
C ALA A 392 18.61 -20.33 -5.12
N GLU A 393 18.96 -21.45 -5.74
CA GLU A 393 18.65 -22.81 -5.26
C GLU A 393 19.30 -23.09 -3.90
N VAL A 394 20.57 -22.70 -3.74
CA VAL A 394 21.25 -22.78 -2.43
C VAL A 394 20.51 -21.95 -1.39
N LEU A 395 20.14 -20.72 -1.73
CA LEU A 395 19.46 -19.84 -0.79
C LEU A 395 18.08 -20.39 -0.42
N GLU A 396 17.31 -20.92 -1.36
CA GLU A 396 15.97 -21.45 -1.15
C GLU A 396 15.92 -22.44 0.02
N HIS A 397 16.88 -23.37 0.08
CA HIS A 397 16.95 -24.43 1.10
C HIS A 397 17.60 -24.01 2.42
N LEU A 398 18.13 -22.79 2.55
CA LEU A 398 18.75 -22.32 3.78
C LEU A 398 17.81 -21.45 4.61
N HIS A 399 17.78 -21.71 5.92
CA HIS A 399 17.30 -20.75 6.92
C HIS A 399 18.41 -19.74 7.26
N MET A 400 18.06 -18.66 7.96
CA MET A 400 19.01 -17.60 8.36
C MET A 400 20.26 -18.13 9.07
N THR A 401 20.11 -19.10 9.98
CA THR A 401 21.25 -19.72 10.69
C THR A 401 22.17 -20.47 9.73
N GLY A 402 21.60 -21.18 8.75
CA GLY A 402 22.33 -21.86 7.69
C GLY A 402 23.08 -20.88 6.79
N VAL A 403 22.45 -19.75 6.43
CA VAL A 403 23.11 -18.69 5.67
C VAL A 403 24.37 -18.20 6.40
N ARG A 404 24.23 -17.84 7.68
CA ARG A 404 25.35 -17.34 8.50
C ARG A 404 26.49 -18.36 8.65
N ALA A 405 26.15 -19.65 8.80
CA ALA A 405 27.12 -20.71 9.02
C ALA A 405 27.92 -21.11 7.77
N GLN A 406 27.36 -20.89 6.57
CA GLN A 406 27.99 -21.23 5.30
C GLN A 406 28.63 -20.04 4.60
N ALA A 407 28.28 -18.82 5.02
CA ALA A 407 28.95 -17.60 4.60
C ALA A 407 30.46 -17.70 4.79
N LYS A 408 31.20 -17.01 3.92
CA LYS A 408 32.67 -16.93 3.87
C LYS A 408 33.40 -18.18 3.37
N LYS A 409 32.69 -19.26 3.04
CA LYS A 409 33.29 -20.47 2.44
C LYS A 409 33.28 -20.38 0.92
N THR A 410 32.08 -20.30 0.36
CA THR A 410 31.82 -20.37 -1.10
C THR A 410 31.13 -19.12 -1.64
N TRP A 411 30.65 -18.25 -0.75
CA TRP A 411 29.94 -17.03 -1.08
C TRP A 411 29.89 -16.11 0.15
N ARG A 412 29.49 -14.86 -0.07
CA ARG A 412 29.17 -13.87 0.96
C ARG A 412 27.68 -13.54 0.91
N TYR A 413 27.20 -12.76 1.85
CA TYR A 413 25.80 -12.34 1.81
C TYR A 413 25.59 -10.95 2.37
N GLY A 414 24.60 -10.25 1.82
CA GLY A 414 23.99 -9.04 2.37
C GLY A 414 22.56 -9.33 2.83
N ALA A 415 22.13 -8.66 3.90
CA ALA A 415 20.74 -8.69 4.35
C ALA A 415 20.11 -7.32 4.12
N ILE A 416 18.98 -7.31 3.42
CA ILE A 416 18.28 -6.09 3.00
C ILE A 416 16.80 -6.23 3.34
N ASN A 417 16.11 -5.12 3.53
CA ASN A 417 14.71 -5.15 3.97
C ASN A 417 13.73 -5.14 2.78
N THR A 418 14.00 -4.30 1.77
CA THR A 418 13.26 -4.22 0.50
C THR A 418 14.25 -3.87 -0.62
N TYR A 419 13.95 -4.23 -1.87
CA TYR A 419 14.75 -3.88 -3.04
C TYR A 419 14.74 -2.37 -3.35
N ASP A 420 13.62 -1.68 -3.06
CA ASP A 420 13.47 -0.27 -3.42
C ASP A 420 14.22 0.68 -2.46
N ASN A 421 14.01 0.55 -1.15
CA ASN A 421 14.60 1.45 -0.15
C ASN A 421 16.10 1.16 0.08
N ILE A 422 16.52 -0.09 -0.14
CA ILE A 422 17.91 -0.47 0.16
C ILE A 422 18.93 0.27 -0.69
N ILE A 423 18.60 0.67 -1.93
CA ILE A 423 19.55 1.37 -2.80
C ILE A 423 20.04 2.67 -2.13
N TYR A 424 19.13 3.51 -1.64
CA TYR A 424 19.48 4.70 -0.88
C TYR A 424 20.30 4.39 0.37
N GLN A 425 19.96 3.31 1.08
CA GLN A 425 20.67 2.90 2.28
C GLN A 425 22.09 2.41 1.97
N ILE A 426 22.28 1.63 0.91
CA ILE A 426 23.57 1.18 0.40
C ILE A 426 24.39 2.40 0.04
N GLU A 427 23.88 3.29 -0.81
CA GLU A 427 24.57 4.51 -1.20
C GLU A 427 25.02 5.31 0.01
N LYS A 428 24.11 5.63 0.94
CA LYS A 428 24.45 6.39 2.14
C LYS A 428 25.53 5.71 3.00
N GLY A 429 25.41 4.40 3.20
CA GLY A 429 26.36 3.64 4.02
C GLY A 429 27.75 3.56 3.37
N VAL A 430 27.76 3.37 2.05
CA VAL A 430 28.96 3.34 1.22
C VAL A 430 29.62 4.72 1.20
N THR A 431 28.89 5.79 0.87
CA THR A 431 29.39 7.17 0.87
C THR A 431 30.00 7.52 2.21
N PHE A 432 29.29 7.25 3.31
CA PHE A 432 29.83 7.48 4.65
C PHE A 432 31.15 6.73 4.90
N PHE A 433 31.25 5.48 4.47
CA PHE A 433 32.48 4.71 4.59
C PHE A 433 33.62 5.34 3.78
N PHE A 434 33.36 5.71 2.52
CA PHE A 434 34.39 6.24 1.63
C PHE A 434 34.83 7.68 1.95
N GLU A 435 33.94 8.51 2.48
CA GLU A 435 34.25 9.87 2.96
C GLU A 435 34.94 9.89 4.33
N SER A 436 34.86 8.79 5.08
CA SER A 436 35.52 8.68 6.38
C SER A 436 37.05 8.69 6.26
N ASN A 437 37.72 9.22 7.29
CA ASN A 437 39.18 9.19 7.36
C ASN A 437 39.72 7.74 7.51
N ARG A 438 41.02 7.55 7.26
CA ARG A 438 41.68 6.24 7.26
C ARG A 438 41.49 5.45 8.57
N THR A 439 41.55 6.13 9.72
CA THR A 439 41.39 5.49 11.04
C THR A 439 39.96 5.00 11.23
N ALA A 440 38.97 5.84 10.90
CA ALA A 440 37.55 5.48 10.99
C ALA A 440 37.21 4.31 10.05
N LYS A 441 37.73 4.31 8.81
CA LYS A 441 37.59 3.19 7.87
C LYS A 441 38.14 1.88 8.44
N LYS A 442 39.36 1.92 9.01
CA LYS A 442 39.99 0.75 9.62
C LYS A 442 39.16 0.20 10.79
N ILE A 443 38.72 1.08 11.70
CA ILE A 443 37.85 0.70 12.83
C ILE A 443 36.54 0.09 12.33
N HIS A 444 35.95 0.66 11.28
CA HIS A 444 34.70 0.17 10.69
C HIS A 444 34.88 -1.24 10.09
N ILE A 445 35.94 -1.46 9.31
CA ILE A 445 36.28 -2.79 8.76
C ILE A 445 36.54 -3.80 9.89
N GLU A 446 37.32 -3.43 10.91
CA GLU A 446 37.64 -4.33 12.03
C GLU A 446 36.40 -4.72 12.84
N SER A 447 35.47 -3.77 13.04
CA SER A 447 34.19 -4.01 13.68
C SER A 447 33.31 -4.97 12.87
N LEU A 448 33.22 -4.78 11.55
CA LEU A 448 32.44 -5.65 10.67
C LEU A 448 33.07 -7.02 10.44
N SER A 449 34.41 -7.11 10.46
CA SER A 449 35.12 -8.38 10.28
C SER A 449 34.81 -9.39 11.41
N LYS A 450 34.42 -8.90 12.59
CA LYS A 450 33.94 -9.71 13.71
C LYS A 450 32.54 -10.29 13.48
N LYS A 451 31.81 -9.78 12.48
CA LYS A 451 30.50 -10.27 12.06
C LYS A 451 30.64 -11.26 10.91
N ASP A 452 29.56 -11.94 10.58
CA ASP A 452 29.40 -12.87 9.46
C ASP A 452 29.30 -12.17 8.10
N THR A 453 28.86 -10.92 8.06
CA THR A 453 28.73 -10.07 6.86
C THR A 453 29.42 -8.71 7.03
N MET A 454 29.91 -8.13 5.93
CA MET A 454 30.37 -6.73 5.83
C MET A 454 29.23 -5.75 5.54
N ASP A 455 27.98 -6.19 5.75
CA ASP A 455 26.76 -5.39 5.61
C ASP A 455 26.66 -4.81 4.19
N ARG A 456 26.34 -3.52 4.06
CA ARG A 456 26.16 -2.84 2.76
C ARG A 456 27.41 -2.83 1.88
N LEU A 457 28.60 -3.03 2.44
CA LEU A 457 29.84 -3.08 1.67
C LEU A 457 29.98 -4.35 0.84
N GLU A 458 29.25 -5.43 1.16
CA GLU A 458 29.28 -6.69 0.43
C GLU A 458 28.94 -6.49 -1.06
N PHE A 459 28.02 -5.57 -1.36
CA PHE A 459 27.60 -5.25 -2.73
C PHE A 459 28.66 -4.53 -3.57
N LEU A 460 29.74 -4.04 -2.95
CA LEU A 460 30.87 -3.40 -3.63
C LEU A 460 32.14 -4.25 -3.66
N ASN A 461 32.07 -5.51 -3.24
CA ASN A 461 33.21 -6.40 -3.37
C ASN A 461 33.48 -6.66 -4.88
N PRO A 462 34.65 -6.24 -5.41
CA PRO A 462 34.93 -6.29 -6.86
C PRO A 462 35.10 -7.72 -7.38
N LEU A 463 35.40 -8.67 -6.49
CA LEU A 463 35.58 -10.08 -6.85
C LEU A 463 34.25 -10.84 -6.98
N GLN A 464 33.15 -10.27 -6.48
CA GLN A 464 31.82 -10.86 -6.66
C GLN A 464 31.31 -10.56 -8.07
N LYS A 465 30.77 -11.59 -8.73
CA LYS A 465 30.30 -11.59 -10.13
C LYS A 465 28.84 -12.01 -10.24
N THR A 466 28.35 -12.74 -9.25
CA THR A 466 27.01 -13.31 -9.23
C THR A 466 26.30 -12.96 -7.94
N ILE A 467 24.99 -12.85 -8.02
CA ILE A 467 24.12 -12.57 -6.90
C ILE A 467 22.82 -13.36 -7.04
N ALA A 468 22.29 -13.82 -5.92
CA ALA A 468 20.92 -14.32 -5.84
C ALA A 468 20.28 -13.88 -4.55
N CYS A 469 19.05 -13.39 -4.63
CA CYS A 469 18.33 -12.83 -3.51
C CYS A 469 17.02 -13.59 -3.25
N GLY A 470 16.64 -13.74 -1.98
CA GLY A 470 15.46 -14.51 -1.60
C GLY A 470 14.93 -14.07 -0.25
N ARG A 471 13.61 -14.16 -0.08
CA ARG A 471 12.93 -13.80 1.17
C ARG A 471 13.22 -14.87 2.23
N LYS A 472 13.57 -14.44 3.44
CA LYS A 472 13.79 -15.29 4.61
C LYS A 472 13.09 -14.71 5.82
N GLU A 473 12.37 -15.57 6.53
CA GLU A 473 11.78 -15.24 7.81
C GLU A 473 12.80 -15.55 8.93
N GLU A 474 13.03 -14.60 9.83
CA GLU A 474 13.83 -14.85 11.05
C GLU A 474 12.87 -15.18 12.20
N GLU A 475 12.84 -16.46 12.59
CA GLU A 475 12.07 -16.95 13.73
C GLU A 475 12.87 -16.81 15.04
N GLY A 476 12.42 -15.93 15.94
CA GLY A 476 12.98 -15.77 17.29
C GLY A 476 14.00 -14.63 17.45
N GLY A 477 14.00 -13.99 18.63
CA GLY A 477 14.84 -12.83 18.96
C GLY A 477 14.12 -11.47 18.93
N TYR A 478 14.85 -10.37 19.20
CA TYR A 478 14.34 -8.98 19.19
C TYR A 478 14.04 -8.44 17.77
N ARG A 479 14.44 -9.15 16.71
CA ARG A 479 14.23 -8.77 15.30
C ARG A 479 13.40 -9.86 14.61
N ARG A 480 12.07 -9.77 14.71
CA ARG A 480 11.17 -10.61 13.93
C ARG A 480 10.82 -9.90 12.65
N GLY A 481 11.02 -10.54 11.51
CA GLY A 481 10.66 -9.93 10.24
C GLY A 481 11.03 -10.79 9.03
N ILE A 482 10.54 -10.36 7.88
CA ILE A 482 10.92 -10.87 6.58
C ILE A 482 12.08 -10.01 6.08
N TYR A 483 13.22 -10.62 5.82
CA TYR A 483 14.37 -10.01 5.17
C TYR A 483 14.52 -10.57 3.77
N ILE A 484 15.08 -9.78 2.87
CA ILE A 484 15.64 -10.28 1.62
C ILE A 484 17.12 -10.55 1.88
N ILE A 485 17.54 -11.78 1.68
CA ILE A 485 18.93 -12.18 1.79
C ILE A 485 19.48 -12.29 0.40
N CYS A 486 20.62 -11.65 0.13
CA CYS A 486 21.32 -11.74 -1.14
C CYS A 486 22.64 -12.46 -0.93
N LEU A 487 22.80 -13.65 -1.53
CA LEU A 487 24.09 -14.34 -1.63
C LEU A 487 24.89 -13.73 -2.77
N LEU A 488 26.19 -13.51 -2.56
CA LEU A 488 27.13 -12.99 -3.55
C LEU A 488 28.27 -14.00 -3.74
N GLY A 489 28.49 -14.40 -4.99
CA GLY A 489 29.53 -15.36 -5.37
C GLY A 489 30.44 -14.82 -6.48
N PRO A 490 31.60 -15.45 -6.71
CA PRO A 490 31.98 -16.77 -6.20
C PRO A 490 32.87 -16.76 -4.95
N GLU A 491 33.32 -15.59 -4.49
CA GLU A 491 34.36 -15.53 -3.46
C GLU A 491 33.77 -15.59 -2.05
N GLY A 492 34.29 -16.48 -1.20
CA GLY A 492 33.99 -16.44 0.24
C GLY A 492 34.67 -15.26 0.95
N ASN A 493 35.78 -14.75 0.42
CA ASN A 493 36.54 -13.69 1.07
C ASN A 493 35.99 -12.29 0.74
N PHE A 494 35.99 -11.42 1.75
CA PHE A 494 35.66 -10.02 1.52
C PHE A 494 36.90 -9.26 1.06
N THR A 495 36.74 -8.47 0.01
CA THR A 495 37.72 -7.47 -0.38
C THR A 495 37.02 -6.15 -0.67
N ILE A 496 37.69 -5.05 -0.36
CA ILE A 496 37.31 -3.71 -0.77
C ILE A 496 38.54 -3.05 -1.38
N PHE A 497 38.34 -2.26 -2.42
CA PHE A 497 39.41 -1.61 -3.16
C PHE A 497 40.07 -0.50 -2.32
N ASP A 498 41.34 -0.24 -2.64
CA ASP A 498 42.10 0.81 -1.97
C ASP A 498 41.53 2.20 -2.33
N THR A 499 41.51 3.08 -1.34
CA THR A 499 41.09 4.48 -1.48
C THR A 499 42.26 5.44 -1.56
N THR A 500 43.49 4.94 -1.35
CA THR A 500 44.69 5.71 -1.63
C THR A 500 44.86 5.71 -3.15
N PHE A 501 44.75 6.87 -3.79
CA PHE A 501 44.87 7.08 -5.25
C PHE A 501 46.27 6.73 -5.82
N GLN A 502 47.02 5.86 -5.15
CA GLN A 502 48.33 5.36 -5.54
C GLN A 502 48.26 4.38 -6.72
N TRP A 503 47.06 3.90 -7.07
CA TRP A 503 46.86 3.00 -8.21
C TRP A 503 46.80 3.78 -9.54
N GLN A 504 47.74 3.45 -10.45
CA GLN A 504 47.78 3.97 -11.83
C GLN A 504 46.81 3.25 -12.78
N ALA A 505 46.11 2.22 -12.32
CA ALA A 505 45.20 1.45 -13.17
C ALA A 505 43.92 2.25 -13.47
N SER A 506 43.35 2.07 -14.66
CA SER A 506 42.03 2.62 -15.01
C SER A 506 40.92 1.63 -14.62
N ALA A 507 39.71 2.14 -14.40
CA ALA A 507 38.53 1.30 -14.14
C ALA A 507 38.32 0.29 -15.29
N GLY A 508 38.10 -0.97 -14.94
CA GLY A 508 37.94 -2.07 -15.91
C GLY A 508 39.22 -2.50 -16.66
N SER A 509 40.41 -2.00 -16.29
CA SER A 509 41.67 -2.38 -16.96
C SER A 509 42.17 -3.81 -16.67
N LYS A 510 41.62 -4.47 -15.65
CA LYS A 510 42.01 -5.82 -15.21
C LYS A 510 40.79 -6.72 -15.07
N CYS A 511 39.90 -6.70 -16.06
CA CYS A 511 38.80 -7.65 -16.11
C CYS A 511 39.32 -9.09 -16.22
N ASP A 512 38.62 -10.01 -15.55
CA ASP A 512 38.98 -11.42 -15.59
C ASP A 512 38.79 -11.98 -17.01
N LYS A 513 39.45 -13.11 -17.31
CA LYS A 513 39.32 -13.77 -18.61
C LYS A 513 37.86 -14.09 -18.91
N GLY A 514 37.38 -13.67 -20.08
CA GLY A 514 35.97 -13.81 -20.51
C GLY A 514 35.09 -12.60 -20.17
N TYR A 515 35.64 -11.60 -19.48
CA TYR A 515 34.99 -10.33 -19.20
C TYR A 515 35.68 -9.21 -19.99
N TYR A 516 34.92 -8.18 -20.33
CA TYR A 516 35.44 -6.98 -20.97
C TYR A 516 34.96 -5.73 -20.25
N ASN A 517 35.71 -4.66 -20.43
CA ASN A 517 35.39 -3.36 -19.85
C ASN A 517 34.23 -2.72 -20.60
N GLU A 518 33.11 -2.53 -19.91
CA GLU A 518 32.03 -1.66 -20.33
C GLU A 518 31.93 -0.50 -19.35
N ASP A 519 32.47 0.65 -19.77
CA ASP A 519 32.37 1.91 -19.04
C ASP A 519 32.83 1.80 -17.56
N GLY A 520 33.96 1.13 -17.34
CA GLY A 520 34.60 0.94 -16.03
C GLY A 520 34.13 -0.29 -15.25
N LEU A 521 33.16 -1.05 -15.78
CA LEU A 521 32.63 -2.27 -15.18
C LEU A 521 32.98 -3.49 -16.04
N CYS A 522 33.41 -4.59 -15.43
CA CYS A 522 33.75 -5.83 -16.12
C CYS A 522 32.50 -6.69 -16.32
N ILE A 523 32.08 -6.86 -17.58
CA ILE A 523 30.84 -7.57 -17.94
C ILE A 523 31.14 -8.79 -18.81
N VAL A 524 30.23 -9.78 -18.80
CA VAL A 524 30.32 -10.96 -19.67
C VAL A 524 29.88 -10.59 -21.08
N GLN A 525 30.58 -11.07 -22.10
CA GLN A 525 30.14 -10.90 -23.49
C GLN A 525 28.89 -11.73 -23.71
N ILE A 526 27.74 -11.05 -23.76
CA ILE A 526 26.56 -11.62 -24.40
C ILE A 526 27.01 -11.89 -25.84
N PRO A 527 26.94 -13.13 -26.34
CA PRO A 527 27.16 -13.37 -27.75
C PRO A 527 26.20 -12.44 -28.46
N THR A 528 26.70 -11.44 -29.18
CA THR A 528 25.89 -10.78 -30.20
C THR A 528 25.33 -11.92 -31.02
N GLN A 529 24.01 -12.11 -30.95
CA GLN A 529 23.34 -12.71 -32.10
C GLN A 529 23.92 -11.96 -33.28
N GLU A 530 24.60 -12.67 -34.17
CA GLU A 530 24.92 -12.14 -35.49
C GLU A 530 23.68 -11.38 -35.93
N PRO A 531 23.83 -10.10 -36.36
CA PRO A 531 22.67 -9.32 -36.77
C PRO A 531 21.86 -10.23 -37.67
N ILE A 532 20.60 -10.49 -37.31
CA ILE A 532 19.69 -11.24 -38.17
C ILE A 532 19.72 -10.43 -39.46
N ILE A 533 20.48 -10.94 -40.43
CA ILE A 533 20.50 -10.40 -41.77
C ILE A 533 19.06 -10.56 -42.19
N ASP A 534 18.32 -9.45 -42.23
CA ASP A 534 16.98 -9.45 -42.73
C ASP A 534 17.10 -9.66 -44.23
N TYR A 535 17.15 -10.94 -44.63
CA TYR A 535 17.25 -11.35 -46.01
C TYR A 535 16.09 -10.79 -46.84
N ARG A 536 14.95 -10.39 -46.23
CA ARG A 536 13.91 -9.65 -46.96
C ARG A 536 14.37 -8.25 -47.27
N LYS A 537 14.95 -7.54 -46.32
CA LYS A 537 15.44 -6.17 -46.53
C LYS A 537 16.57 -6.13 -47.56
N MET A 538 17.48 -7.09 -47.54
CA MET A 538 18.51 -7.24 -48.58
C MET A 538 17.92 -7.63 -49.94
N ALA A 539 16.93 -8.52 -49.99
CA ALA A 539 16.26 -8.87 -51.24
C ALA A 539 15.41 -7.71 -51.80
N GLU A 540 14.84 -6.86 -50.96
CA GLU A 540 14.11 -5.66 -51.38
C GLU A 540 15.07 -4.57 -51.87
N GLU A 541 16.22 -4.41 -51.22
CA GLU A 541 17.29 -3.51 -51.67
C GLU A 541 17.91 -3.99 -53.00
N GLU A 542 18.17 -5.30 -53.18
CA GLU A 542 18.63 -5.86 -54.46
C GLU A 542 17.56 -5.78 -55.55
N LYS A 543 16.29 -6.05 -55.22
CA LYS A 543 15.18 -5.92 -56.18
C LYS A 543 14.99 -4.47 -56.62
N ASN A 544 15.10 -3.52 -55.70
CA ASN A 544 15.04 -2.09 -56.03
C ASN A 544 16.24 -1.65 -56.87
N LYS A 545 17.42 -2.24 -56.66
CA LYS A 545 18.63 -1.98 -57.44
C LYS A 545 18.54 -2.56 -58.86
N ALA A 546 17.99 -3.77 -59.01
CA ALA A 546 17.72 -4.44 -60.28
C ALA A 546 16.60 -3.77 -61.10
N LEU A 547 15.73 -2.97 -60.47
CA LEU A 547 14.71 -2.15 -61.14
C LEU A 547 15.26 -0.83 -61.69
N THR A 548 16.50 -0.44 -61.33
CA THR A 548 17.12 0.84 -61.71
C THR A 548 18.31 0.71 -62.66
N GLU A 549 18.80 -0.50 -62.95
CA GLU A 549 19.94 -0.71 -63.86
C GLU A 549 19.50 -1.50 -65.11
N GLU A 550 19.86 -0.99 -66.29
CA GLU A 550 19.65 -1.64 -67.59
C GLU A 550 20.42 -2.97 -67.68
N PRO A 551 19.85 -4.04 -68.29
CA PRO A 551 20.50 -5.35 -68.29
C PRO A 551 21.74 -5.36 -69.21
N GLU A 552 22.90 -5.69 -68.64
CA GLU A 552 24.08 -6.09 -69.40
C GLU A 552 23.90 -7.51 -69.99
N PRO A 553 24.52 -7.80 -71.16
CA PRO A 553 24.30 -9.04 -71.90
C PRO A 553 24.99 -10.25 -71.25
N GLU A 554 24.29 -11.39 -71.25
CA GLU A 554 24.75 -12.67 -70.72
C GLU A 554 26.08 -13.15 -71.37
N PRO A 555 27.07 -13.59 -70.57
CA PRO A 555 28.17 -14.41 -71.07
C PRO A 555 27.80 -15.90 -71.04
N LEU A 556 28.27 -16.58 -72.08
CA LEU A 556 28.09 -18.00 -72.40
C LEU A 556 28.51 -18.94 -71.25
N LEU A 557 27.64 -19.92 -71.01
CA LEU A 557 27.81 -21.04 -70.10
C LEU A 557 28.92 -21.98 -70.62
N GLU A 558 30.00 -22.15 -69.85
CA GLU A 558 30.85 -23.35 -69.95
C GLU A 558 30.71 -24.19 -68.68
N ASN A 559 30.48 -25.47 -68.92
CA ASN A 559 29.92 -26.45 -68.02
C ASN A 559 31.03 -27.43 -67.63
N HIS A 560 31.45 -27.43 -66.36
CA HIS A 560 32.23 -28.53 -65.79
C HIS A 560 31.52 -29.05 -64.54
N GLY A 561 30.98 -30.26 -64.68
CA GLY A 561 30.14 -30.91 -63.69
C GLY A 561 30.86 -31.74 -62.65
N ASN A 562 29.99 -32.36 -61.85
CA ASN A 562 30.15 -33.48 -60.91
C ASN A 562 30.83 -33.17 -59.56
N GLY A 563 30.28 -33.57 -58.42
CA GLY A 563 29.07 -34.36 -58.21
C GLY A 563 28.78 -34.55 -56.73
N ILE A 564 27.52 -34.84 -56.40
CA ILE A 564 27.14 -35.36 -55.09
C ILE A 564 26.25 -36.58 -55.30
N SER A 565 26.65 -37.65 -54.62
CA SER A 565 26.18 -39.03 -54.69
C SER A 565 24.68 -39.20 -54.46
N LEU A 566 24.05 -39.97 -55.37
CA LEU A 566 22.67 -40.47 -55.33
C LEU A 566 22.32 -41.22 -54.01
N GLY A 567 23.31 -41.63 -53.23
CA GLY A 567 23.12 -42.31 -51.95
C GLY A 567 22.53 -41.44 -50.84
N TYR A 568 22.78 -40.12 -50.85
CA TYR A 568 22.26 -39.20 -49.83
C TYR A 568 20.76 -38.94 -49.96
N LEU A 569 20.23 -38.94 -51.19
CA LEU A 569 18.81 -38.76 -51.46
C LEU A 569 17.98 -40.00 -51.09
N LEU A 570 18.55 -41.20 -51.22
CA LEU A 570 17.88 -42.45 -50.87
C LEU A 570 17.78 -42.64 -49.34
N ALA A 571 18.81 -42.25 -48.59
CA ALA A 571 18.80 -42.29 -47.13
C ALA A 571 17.77 -41.31 -46.52
N PHE A 572 17.62 -40.13 -47.12
CA PHE A 572 16.64 -39.12 -46.69
C PHE A 572 15.18 -39.55 -46.93
N LEU A 573 14.93 -40.30 -48.00
CA LEU A 573 13.59 -40.79 -48.34
C LEU A 573 13.17 -42.00 -47.50
N LEU A 574 14.10 -42.89 -47.15
CA LEU A 574 13.82 -44.05 -46.27
C LEU A 574 13.62 -43.66 -44.81
N ALA A 575 14.34 -42.65 -44.30
CA ALA A 575 14.15 -42.16 -42.94
C ALA A 575 12.78 -41.50 -42.72
N LYS A 576 12.23 -40.82 -43.74
CA LYS A 576 10.89 -40.22 -43.68
C LYS A 576 9.75 -41.24 -43.70
N LEU A 577 10.00 -42.47 -44.14
CA LEU A 577 9.00 -43.55 -44.20
C LEU A 577 8.91 -44.36 -42.88
N LEU A 578 9.94 -44.32 -42.04
CA LEU A 578 10.04 -45.14 -40.82
C LEU A 578 9.65 -44.41 -39.52
N PHE A 579 9.54 -43.08 -39.51
CA PHE A 579 9.23 -42.28 -38.31
C PHE A 579 7.83 -41.63 -38.32
N ASN A 580 6.94 -42.04 -39.22
CA ASN A 580 5.52 -41.62 -39.24
C ASN A 580 4.59 -42.84 -39.16
N ILE A 581 4.66 -43.57 -38.03
CA ILE A 581 3.56 -44.37 -37.47
C ILE A 581 3.40 -43.95 -36.02
#